data_AF-A0A3D2IAY9-F1
#
_entry.id   AF-A0A3D2IAY9-F1
#
_cell.length_a   1.000
_cell.length_b   1.000
_cell.length_c   1.000
_cell.angle_alpha   90.00
_cell.angle_beta   90.00
_cell.angle_gamma   90.00
#
_symmetry.space_group_name_H-M   'P 1'
#
loop_
_entity.id
_entity.type
_entity.pdbx_description
1 polymer ?
#
loop_
_entity_poly.entity_id
_entity_poly.type
_entity_poly.pdbx_seq_one_letter_code
_entity_poly.pdbx_strand_id
1 'polypeptide(L)' 'YRKLELKEKDLSKEEIIKTLAENQSMIKRPVLVLDEAVLVGYDEEAFQNFIGIEDSNEE' A
#
# COMPACT_ATOMS: atom_id res chain seq x y z
N TYR A 1 -1.68 0.48 -14.68
CA TYR A 1 -2.43 1.75 -14.75
C TYR A 1 -2.38 2.40 -16.14
N ARG A 2 -1.24 2.94 -16.60
CA ARG A 2 -1.16 3.62 -17.92
C ARG A 2 -1.52 2.74 -19.12
N LYS A 3 -1.03 1.48 -19.16
CA LYS A 3 -1.32 0.53 -20.25
C LYS A 3 -2.79 0.07 -20.34
N LEU A 4 -3.57 0.26 -19.28
CA LEU A 4 -4.97 -0.20 -19.19
C LEU A 4 -5.97 0.96 -19.30
N GLU A 5 -5.47 2.20 -19.47
CA GLU A 5 -6.27 3.42 -19.63
C GLU A 5 -7.35 3.59 -18.55
N LEU A 6 -7.09 3.05 -17.35
CA LEU A 6 -8.09 2.98 -16.27
C LEU A 6 -8.50 4.36 -15.75
N LYS A 7 -7.71 5.41 -16.04
CA LYS A 7 -8.06 6.79 -15.69
C LYS A 7 -9.29 7.29 -16.47
N GLU A 8 -9.55 6.73 -17.64
CA GLU A 8 -10.63 7.14 -18.54
C GLU A 8 -11.85 6.20 -18.44
N LYS A 9 -11.75 5.14 -17.63
CA LYS A 9 -12.85 4.21 -17.39
C LYS A 9 -13.54 4.55 -16.06
N ASP A 10 -14.85 4.75 -16.12
CA ASP A 10 -15.70 4.85 -14.93
C ASP A 10 -16.03 3.43 -14.45
N LEU A 11 -15.11 2.85 -13.67
CA LEU A 11 -15.24 1.50 -13.16
C LEU A 11 -15.94 1.51 -11.80
N SER A 12 -16.87 0.58 -11.60
CA SER A 12 -17.43 0.32 -10.27
C SER A 12 -16.36 -0.24 -9.32
N LYS A 13 -16.61 -0.17 -8.01
CA LYS A 13 -15.69 -0.71 -7.00
C LYS A 13 -15.37 -2.20 -7.23
N GLU A 14 -16.37 -2.99 -7.60
CA GLU A 14 -16.20 -4.42 -7.87
C GLU A 14 -15.30 -4.69 -9.08
N GLU A 15 -15.46 -3.91 -10.15
CA GLU A 15 -14.63 -4.01 -11.34
C GLU A 15 -13.18 -3.59 -11.08
N ILE A 16 -12.96 -2.57 -10.22
CA ILE A 16 -11.63 -2.17 -9.78
C ILE A 16 -10.96 -3.32 -9.03
N ILE A 17 -11.66 -3.96 -8.09
CA ILE A 17 -11.13 -5.09 -7.31
C ILE A 17 -10.74 -6.24 -8.24
N LYS A 18 -11.63 -6.60 -9.17
CA LYS A 18 -11.36 -7.66 -10.16
C LYS A 18 -10.14 -7.33 -11.03
N THR A 19 -10.07 -6.09 -11.53
CA THR A 19 -8.94 -5.62 -12.36
C THR A 19 -7.61 -5.66 -11.59
N LEU A 20 -7.60 -5.26 -10.33
CA LEU A 20 -6.42 -5.31 -9.45
C LEU A 20 -6.01 -6.75 -9.12
N ALA A 21 -6.98 -7.65 -8.94
CA ALA A 21 -6.71 -9.07 -8.70
C ALA A 21 -6.06 -9.75 -9.93
N GLU A 22 -6.52 -9.40 -11.14
CA GLU A 22 -5.94 -9.88 -12.40
C GLU A 22 -4.56 -9.24 -12.68
N ASN A 23 -4.33 -8.01 -12.22
CA ASN A 23 -3.10 -7.25 -12.46
C ASN A 23 -2.40 -6.90 -11.14
N GLN A 24 -1.98 -7.91 -10.38
CA GLN A 24 -1.47 -7.76 -9.00
C GLN A 24 -0.29 -6.80 -8.84
N SER A 25 0.53 -6.60 -9.89
CA SER A 25 1.63 -5.64 -9.92
C SER A 25 1.19 -4.17 -9.78
N MET A 26 -0.11 -3.91 -9.91
CA MET A 26 -0.70 -2.58 -9.71
C MET A 26 -0.96 -2.25 -8.25
N ILE A 27 -0.93 -3.23 -7.36
CA ILE A 27 -1.11 -3.02 -5.92
C ILE A 27 0.23 -2.58 -5.35
N LYS A 28 0.26 -1.46 -4.60
CA LYS A 28 1.47 -1.02 -3.89
C LYS A 28 1.92 -2.10 -2.89
N ARG A 29 3.23 -2.34 -2.83
CA ARG A 29 3.88 -3.33 -1.95
C ARG A 29 5.14 -2.70 -1.34
N PRO A 30 5.62 -3.15 -0.16
CA PRO A 30 4.97 -4.12 0.75
C PRO A 30 3.67 -3.56 1.36
N VAL A 31 2.87 -4.43 1.98
CA VAL A 31 1.74 -4.04 2.82
C VAL A 31 1.93 -4.70 4.17
N LEU A 32 2.03 -3.90 5.23
CA LEU A 32 2.14 -4.37 6.61
C LEU A 32 0.84 -4.05 7.34
N VAL A 33 0.40 -4.99 8.17
CA VAL A 33 -0.81 -4.85 9.00
C VAL A 33 -0.39 -5.17 10.42
N LEU A 34 -0.62 -4.24 11.33
CA LEU A 34 -0.35 -4.37 12.76
C LEU A 34 -1.55 -3.81 13.51
N ASP A 35 -2.28 -4.69 14.22
CA ASP A 35 -3.55 -4.36 14.89
C ASP A 35 -4.52 -3.57 14.00
N GLU A 36 -4.81 -2.31 14.34
CA GLU A 36 -5.72 -1.43 13.61
C GLU A 36 -5.01 -0.52 12.58
N ALA A 37 -3.70 -0.71 12.36
CA ALA A 37 -2.88 0.10 11.48
C ALA A 37 -2.43 -0.67 10.21
N VAL A 38 -2.31 0.06 9.10
CA VAL A 38 -1.83 -0.47 7.81
C VAL A 38 -0.76 0.45 7.21
N LEU A 39 0.41 -0.11 6.88
CA LEU A 39 1.47 0.57 6.11
C LEU A 39 1.45 0.05 4.67
N VAL A 40 1.45 0.97 3.70
CA VAL A 40 1.45 0.63 2.27
C VAL A 40 2.67 1.26 1.58
N GLY A 41 3.53 0.41 1.05
CA GLY A 41 4.86 0.79 0.55
C GLY A 41 5.91 0.71 1.64
N TYR A 42 7.13 1.15 1.30
CA TYR A 42 8.22 1.29 2.25
C TYR A 42 8.67 2.74 2.27
N ASP A 43 8.67 3.30 3.46
CA ASP A 43 9.28 4.56 3.83
C ASP A 43 9.91 4.34 5.21
N GLU A 44 11.17 4.73 5.37
CA GLU A 44 11.96 4.33 6.54
C GLU A 44 11.41 4.94 7.83
N GLU A 45 11.14 6.24 7.84
CA GLU A 45 10.56 6.95 8.99
C GLU A 45 9.16 6.42 9.33
N ALA A 46 8.30 6.26 8.31
CA ALA A 46 6.97 5.70 8.50
C ALA A 46 7.02 4.26 9.01
N PHE A 47 7.99 3.46 8.56
CA PHE A 47 8.18 2.09 9.03
C PHE A 47 8.61 2.07 10.50
N GLN A 48 9.61 2.85 10.90
CA GLN A 48 10.07 2.92 12.31
C GLN A 48 8.92 3.30 13.25
N ASN A 49 8.16 4.34 12.88
CA ASN A 49 6.96 4.75 13.61
C ASN A 49 5.89 3.65 13.65
N PHE A 50 5.72 2.92 12.54
CA PHE A 50 4.72 1.85 12.42
C PHE A 50 5.02 0.65 13.32
N ILE A 51 6.29 0.30 13.51
CA ILE A 51 6.71 -0.82 14.37
C ILE A 51 7.03 -0.40 15.81
N GLY A 52 6.96 0.89 16.12
CA GLY A 52 7.21 1.42 17.46
C GLY A 52 8.64 1.22 17.95
N ILE A 53 9.63 1.19 17.05
CA ILE A 53 11.03 1.27 17.46
C ILE A 53 11.28 2.71 17.87
N GLU A 54 11.36 2.94 19.18
CA GLU A 54 11.96 4.16 19.71
C GLU A 54 13.48 4.03 19.52
N ASP A 55 14.09 4.97 18.78
CA ASP A 55 15.54 5.09 18.71
C ASP A 55 16.06 5.28 20.14
N SER A 56 16.55 4.20 20.73
CA SER A 56 17.16 4.18 22.06
C SER A 56 18.57 4.77 21.98
N ASN A 57 18.71 5.95 21.38
CA ASN A 57 19.94 6.74 21.40
C ASN A 57 19.81 7.78 22.52
N GLU A 58 19.79 7.30 23.77
CA GLU A 58 20.27 8.08 24.90
C GLU A 58 21.79 7.83 25.04
N GLU A 59 22.60 8.74 24.54
CA GLU A 59 23.98 9.00 25.01
C GLU A 59 24.12 10.47 25.41
#